data_AF-A0A379ZHI6-F1
#
_entry.id   AF-A0A379ZHI6-F1
#
_cell.length_a   1.000
_cell.length_b   1.000
_cell.length_c   1.000
_cell.angle_alpha   90.00
_cell.angle_beta   90.00
_cell.angle_gamma   90.00
#
_symmetry.space_group_name_H-M   'P 1'
#
loop_
_entity.id
_entity.type
_entity.pdbx_description
1 polymer ?
#
loop_
_entity_poly.entity_id
_entity_poly.type
_entity_poly.pdbx_seq_one_letter_code
_entity_poly.pdbx_strand_id
1 'polypeptide(L)'
;MPGITDPVSRRQLAVNVPCLTGHCLADDLTQALARPIAIENDCRCFALSEASTPQTAHLPLVFGAIIGTGAGGGLVVNRQLHKGRSGVAGEWGHMPISAQLAQRYDLPLFGCNCGLTGCFERYVSGSGLLALSRHFAHPAADVPALVACYRAGDALAQRLMTIYVDILASRAGRLTAAAGR
;
A
#
# COMPACT_ATOMS: atom_id res chain seq x y z
N MET A 1 -9.34 -7.58 -7.57
CA MET A 1 -9.61 -6.41 -8.43
C MET A 1 -8.97 -5.17 -7.81
N PRO A 2 -8.58 -4.16 -8.60
CA PRO A 2 -8.01 -2.91 -8.07
C PRO A 2 -9.11 -1.99 -7.56
N GLY A 3 -9.55 -2.21 -6.32
CA GLY A 3 -10.65 -1.47 -5.69
C GLY A 3 -11.07 -2.04 -4.35
N ILE A 4 -12.11 -1.47 -3.75
CA ILE A 4 -12.70 -1.91 -2.49
C ILE A 4 -14.16 -2.35 -2.69
N THR A 5 -14.66 -3.14 -1.75
CA THR A 5 -16.07 -3.54 -1.67
C THR A 5 -16.67 -2.91 -0.42
N ASP A 6 -17.78 -2.18 -0.58
CA ASP A 6 -18.54 -1.66 0.55
C ASP A 6 -19.11 -2.83 1.36
N PRO A 7 -18.84 -2.92 2.68
CA PRO A 7 -19.25 -4.08 3.48
C PRO A 7 -20.76 -4.14 3.72
N VAL A 8 -21.50 -3.04 3.55
CA VAL A 8 -22.95 -2.94 3.76
C VAL A 8 -23.69 -3.15 2.46
N SER A 9 -23.40 -2.34 1.45
CA SER A 9 -24.09 -2.36 0.16
C SER A 9 -23.58 -3.46 -0.77
N ARG A 10 -22.40 -4.04 -0.48
CA ARG A 10 -21.67 -5.01 -1.30
C ARG A 10 -21.28 -4.51 -2.68
N ARG A 11 -21.43 -3.20 -2.93
CA ARG A 11 -21.06 -2.57 -4.19
C ARG A 11 -19.55 -2.35 -4.28
N GLN A 12 -19.04 -2.42 -5.49
CA GLN A 12 -17.63 -2.16 -5.76
C GLN A 12 -17.36 -0.67 -5.93
N LEU A 13 -16.16 -0.26 -5.52
CA LEU A 13 -15.56 1.03 -5.83
C LEU A 13 -14.18 0.78 -6.42
N ALA A 14 -14.02 1.04 -7.71
CA ALA A 14 -12.77 0.77 -8.44
C ALA A 14 -12.49 1.91 -9.42
N VAL A 15 -11.55 2.79 -9.07
CA VAL A 15 -11.17 3.94 -9.89
C VAL A 15 -10.57 3.48 -11.23
N ASN A 16 -9.79 2.40 -11.22
CA ASN A 16 -9.13 1.87 -12.41
C ASN A 16 -10.02 0.97 -13.26
N VAL A 17 -11.22 0.60 -12.76
CA VAL A 17 -12.21 -0.17 -13.52
C VAL A 17 -13.59 0.45 -13.32
N PRO A 18 -13.85 1.62 -13.93
CA PRO A 18 -15.02 2.43 -13.61
C PRO A 18 -16.36 1.70 -13.83
N CYS A 19 -16.43 0.80 -14.81
CA CYS A 19 -17.62 0.01 -15.10
C CYS A 19 -18.04 -0.94 -13.96
N LEU A 20 -17.16 -1.22 -13.00
CA LEU A 20 -17.50 -2.00 -11.81
C LEU A 20 -18.06 -1.12 -10.68
N THR A 21 -17.82 0.19 -10.72
CA THR A 21 -18.19 1.07 -9.62
C THR A 21 -19.70 1.15 -9.49
N GLY A 22 -20.21 0.90 -8.29
CA GLY A 22 -21.64 0.87 -7.99
C GLY A 22 -22.33 -0.45 -8.32
N HIS A 23 -21.65 -1.46 -8.87
CA HIS A 23 -22.25 -2.78 -9.14
C HIS A 23 -22.02 -3.76 -7.99
N CYS A 24 -22.82 -4.82 -7.90
CA CYS A 24 -22.68 -5.93 -6.96
C CYS A 24 -22.11 -7.15 -7.69
N LEU A 25 -20.91 -7.02 -8.26
CA LEU A 25 -20.28 -7.96 -9.18
C LEU A 25 -20.27 -9.40 -8.67
N ALA A 26 -20.03 -9.61 -7.37
CA ALA A 26 -20.04 -10.96 -6.79
C ALA A 26 -21.42 -11.62 -6.87
N ASP A 27 -22.49 -10.84 -6.65
CA ASP A 27 -23.87 -11.32 -6.73
C ASP A 27 -24.28 -11.50 -8.19
N ASP A 28 -23.97 -10.53 -9.04
CA ASP A 28 -24.24 -10.59 -10.49
C ASP A 28 -23.61 -11.84 -11.13
N LEU A 29 -22.34 -12.12 -10.80
CA LEU A 29 -21.64 -13.32 -11.29
C LEU A 29 -22.16 -14.61 -10.66
N THR A 30 -22.52 -14.59 -9.38
CA THR A 30 -23.10 -15.76 -8.70
C THR A 30 -24.40 -16.17 -9.38
N GLN A 31 -25.26 -15.20 -9.73
CA GLN A 31 -26.51 -15.43 -10.45
C GLN A 31 -26.25 -15.95 -11.87
N ALA A 32 -25.34 -15.32 -12.61
CA ALA A 32 -25.04 -15.70 -13.99
C ALA A 32 -24.40 -17.10 -14.11
N LEU A 33 -23.57 -17.49 -13.13
CA LEU A 33 -22.79 -18.72 -13.18
C LEU A 33 -23.34 -19.86 -12.31
N ALA A 34 -24.38 -19.59 -11.51
CA ALA A 34 -24.99 -20.53 -10.57
C ALA A 34 -23.96 -21.18 -9.61
N ARG A 35 -22.94 -20.44 -9.18
CA ARG A 35 -21.85 -20.93 -8.32
C ARG A 35 -21.40 -19.84 -7.34
N PRO A 36 -20.87 -20.21 -6.15
CA PRO A 36 -20.33 -19.23 -5.21
C PRO A 36 -19.15 -18.45 -5.82
N ILE A 37 -19.23 -17.12 -5.82
CA ILE A 37 -18.16 -16.23 -6.28
C ILE A 37 -17.64 -15.40 -5.12
N ALA A 38 -16.31 -15.42 -4.93
CA ALA A 38 -15.60 -14.54 -4.03
C ALA A 38 -14.85 -13.47 -4.83
N ILE A 39 -15.00 -12.21 -4.41
CA ILE A 39 -14.27 -11.08 -4.99
C ILE A 39 -13.49 -10.39 -3.88
N GLU A 40 -12.25 -10.04 -4.20
CA GLU A 40 -11.38 -9.35 -3.26
C GLU A 40 -10.45 -8.36 -3.96
N ASN A 41 -9.96 -7.39 -3.19
CA ASN A 41 -8.91 -6.46 -3.55
C ASN A 41 -7.62 -7.19 -3.96
N ASP A 42 -6.92 -6.68 -4.97
CA ASP A 42 -5.68 -7.25 -5.51
C ASP A 42 -4.53 -7.34 -4.50
N CYS A 43 -4.32 -6.30 -3.70
CA CYS A 43 -3.28 -6.28 -2.65
C CYS A 43 -3.55 -7.31 -1.56
N ARG A 44 -4.83 -7.56 -1.25
CA ARG A 44 -5.24 -8.62 -0.32
C ARG A 44 -5.10 -10.00 -0.92
N CYS A 45 -5.46 -10.19 -2.20
CA CYS A 45 -5.18 -11.45 -2.91
C CYS A 45 -3.68 -11.77 -2.92
N PHE A 46 -2.83 -10.77 -3.14
CA PHE A 46 -1.38 -10.91 -3.01
C PHE A 46 -0.99 -11.38 -1.60
N ALA A 47 -1.44 -10.70 -0.55
CA ALA A 47 -1.11 -11.09 0.83
C ALA A 47 -1.59 -12.52 1.16
N LEU A 48 -2.78 -12.92 0.70
CA LEU A 48 -3.29 -14.27 0.89
C LEU A 48 -2.47 -15.33 0.14
N SER A 49 -2.05 -15.02 -1.09
CA SER A 49 -1.16 -15.86 -1.88
C SER A 49 0.18 -16.07 -1.14
N GLU A 50 0.80 -14.98 -0.71
CA GLU A 50 2.08 -15.02 0.01
C GLU A 50 1.96 -15.75 1.35
N ALA A 51 0.82 -15.66 2.04
CA ALA A 51 0.55 -16.41 3.28
C ALA A 51 0.26 -17.90 3.07
N SER A 52 0.13 -18.35 1.82
CA SER A 52 -0.22 -19.74 1.48
C SER A 52 0.98 -20.54 0.96
N THR A 53 2.15 -19.93 0.83
CA THR A 53 3.38 -20.61 0.39
C THR A 53 3.88 -21.59 1.46
N PRO A 54 4.63 -22.65 1.10
CA PRO A 54 5.21 -23.57 2.09
C PRO A 54 6.02 -22.87 3.19
N GLN A 55 6.67 -21.76 2.86
CA GLN A 55 7.52 -20.97 3.76
C GLN A 55 6.74 -20.15 4.78
N THR A 56 5.46 -19.84 4.54
CA THR A 56 4.66 -18.95 5.38
C THR A 56 3.36 -19.56 5.87
N ALA A 57 2.92 -20.68 5.28
CA ALA A 57 1.65 -21.35 5.58
C ALA A 57 1.47 -21.78 7.04
N HIS A 58 2.57 -21.92 7.77
CA HIS A 58 2.63 -22.27 9.19
C HIS A 58 2.62 -21.04 10.12
N LEU A 59 2.79 -19.84 9.58
CA LEU A 59 2.78 -18.60 10.36
C LEU A 59 1.34 -18.19 10.69
N PRO A 60 1.04 -17.83 11.96
CA PRO A 60 -0.31 -17.43 12.35
C PRO A 60 -0.68 -16.03 11.85
N LEU A 61 0.32 -15.21 11.51
CA LEU A 61 0.16 -13.83 11.09
C LEU A 61 1.12 -13.55 9.93
N VAL A 62 0.58 -13.08 8.81
CA VAL A 62 1.37 -12.65 7.65
C VAL A 62 0.89 -11.27 7.21
N PHE A 63 1.80 -10.32 7.13
CA PHE A 63 1.55 -9.01 6.53
C PHE A 63 2.25 -8.94 5.18
N GLY A 64 1.47 -8.83 4.10
CA GLY A 64 1.97 -8.61 2.76
C GLY A 64 2.02 -7.12 2.45
N ALA A 65 3.18 -6.62 2.04
CA ALA A 65 3.37 -5.23 1.61
C ALA A 65 3.79 -5.18 0.14
N ILE A 66 3.12 -4.33 -0.62
CA ILE A 66 3.46 -4.01 -2.00
C ILE A 66 4.00 -2.58 -2.02
N ILE A 67 5.20 -2.41 -2.58
CA ILE A 67 5.80 -1.11 -2.86
C ILE A 67 6.24 -1.12 -4.32
N GLY A 68 5.58 -0.32 -5.14
CA GLY A 68 5.80 -0.29 -6.59
C GLY A 68 5.28 1.02 -7.16
N THR A 69 4.37 0.96 -8.14
CA THR A 69 3.68 2.16 -8.66
C THR A 69 2.86 2.86 -7.57
N GLY A 70 2.28 2.10 -6.65
CA GLY A 70 1.64 2.55 -5.42
C GLY A 70 2.19 1.83 -4.18
N ALA A 71 1.46 1.95 -3.07
CA ALA A 71 1.75 1.23 -1.83
C ALA A 71 0.47 0.64 -1.25
N GLY A 72 0.41 -0.69 -1.19
CA GLY A 72 -0.78 -1.43 -0.76
C GLY A 72 -0.38 -2.66 0.03
N GLY A 73 -1.34 -3.36 0.63
CA GLY A 73 -1.02 -4.54 1.39
C GLY A 73 -2.24 -5.32 1.88
N GLY A 74 -1.98 -6.33 2.69
CA GLY A 74 -3.00 -7.15 3.29
C GLY A 74 -2.49 -7.84 4.54
N LEU A 75 -3.41 -8.09 5.47
CA LEU A 75 -3.13 -8.82 6.69
C LEU A 75 -3.86 -10.16 6.63
N VAL A 76 -3.13 -11.24 6.88
CA VAL A 76 -3.67 -12.60 6.96
C VAL A 76 -3.45 -13.10 8.38
N VAL A 77 -4.54 -13.51 9.03
CA VAL A 77 -4.54 -14.07 10.39
C VAL A 77 -5.11 -15.48 10.28
N ASN A 78 -4.38 -16.48 10.77
CA ASN A 78 -4.79 -17.88 10.73
C ASN A 78 -5.28 -18.31 9.34
N ARG A 79 -4.51 -17.94 8.30
CA ARG A 79 -4.78 -18.24 6.89
C ARG A 79 -6.06 -17.60 6.31
N GLN A 80 -6.65 -16.63 7.02
CA GLN A 80 -7.81 -15.88 6.56
C GLN A 80 -7.48 -14.40 6.42
N LEU A 81 -8.04 -13.76 5.39
CA LEU A 81 -7.89 -12.33 5.20
C LEU A 81 -8.56 -11.55 6.32
N HIS A 82 -7.77 -10.74 7.01
CA HIS A 82 -8.27 -9.79 7.99
C HIS A 82 -8.64 -8.48 7.28
N LYS A 83 -9.95 -8.25 7.09
CA LYS A 83 -10.49 -7.09 6.37
C LYS A 83 -10.79 -5.88 7.26
N GLY A 84 -10.74 -6.08 8.59
CA GLY A 84 -11.16 -5.08 9.58
C GLY A 84 -12.67 -4.78 9.51
N ARG A 85 -13.17 -3.98 10.45
CA ARG A 85 -14.62 -3.70 10.58
C ARG A 85 -15.20 -2.93 9.40
N SER A 86 -14.41 -2.04 8.78
CA SER A 86 -14.86 -1.19 7.68
C SER A 86 -14.42 -1.70 6.30
N GLY A 87 -13.83 -2.90 6.21
CA GLY A 87 -13.41 -3.48 4.93
C GLY A 87 -12.20 -2.79 4.27
N VAL A 88 -11.47 -1.95 5.01
CA VAL A 88 -10.29 -1.19 4.53
C VAL A 88 -8.98 -1.60 5.22
N ALA A 89 -8.97 -2.71 5.97
CA ALA A 89 -7.71 -3.21 6.49
C ALA A 89 -6.78 -3.60 5.33
N GLY A 90 -5.50 -3.27 5.45
CA GLY A 90 -4.52 -3.44 4.37
C GLY A 90 -4.31 -2.20 3.50
N GLU A 91 -5.16 -1.17 3.58
CA GLU A 91 -4.98 0.13 2.90
C GLU A 91 -3.89 0.99 3.57
N TRP A 92 -2.76 0.36 3.92
CA TRP A 92 -1.71 0.95 4.75
C TRP A 92 -0.97 2.11 4.09
N GLY A 93 -1.01 2.19 2.75
CA GLY A 93 -0.47 3.29 1.95
C GLY A 93 -1.25 4.59 2.05
N HIS A 94 -2.53 4.54 2.42
CA HIS A 94 -3.39 5.73 2.53
C HIS A 94 -3.40 6.35 3.93
N MET A 95 -2.67 5.75 4.89
CA MET A 95 -2.48 6.39 6.20
C MET A 95 -1.41 7.49 6.10
N PRO A 96 -1.52 8.57 6.88
CA PRO A 96 -0.55 9.66 6.83
C PRO A 96 0.85 9.23 7.32
N ILE A 97 1.89 9.87 6.78
CA ILE A 97 3.25 9.76 7.31
C ILE A 97 3.35 10.33 8.73
N SER A 98 4.44 10.00 9.44
CA SER A 98 4.72 10.55 10.76
C SER A 98 4.95 12.07 10.68
N ALA A 99 4.17 12.84 11.45
CA ALA A 99 4.35 14.29 11.58
C ALA A 99 5.77 14.66 12.06
N GLN A 100 6.35 13.85 12.95
CA GLN A 100 7.73 14.05 13.42
C GLN A 100 8.75 13.90 12.29
N LEU A 101 8.56 12.94 11.38
CA LEU A 101 9.45 12.79 10.22
C LEU A 101 9.22 13.89 9.20
N ALA A 102 7.97 14.29 8.99
CA ALA A 102 7.63 15.40 8.11
C ALA A 102 8.33 16.69 8.57
N GLN A 103 8.31 16.98 9.87
CA GLN A 103 9.01 18.12 10.44
C GLN A 103 10.54 17.95 10.41
N ARG A 104 11.06 16.79 10.82
CA ARG A 104 12.51 16.52 10.88
C ARG A 104 13.20 16.72 9.54
N TYR A 105 12.54 16.31 8.45
CA TYR A 105 13.11 16.33 7.11
C TYR A 105 12.58 17.45 6.22
N ASP A 106 11.70 18.32 6.75
CA ASP A 106 11.01 19.36 5.98
C ASP A 106 10.32 18.80 4.72
N LEU A 107 9.49 17.77 4.95
CA LEU A 107 8.79 17.05 3.89
C LEU A 107 7.53 17.80 3.46
N PRO A 108 7.26 17.89 2.15
CA PRO A 108 6.01 18.45 1.65
C PRO A 108 4.86 17.49 1.95
N LEU A 109 3.65 18.00 2.17
CA LEU A 109 2.43 17.19 2.29
C LEU A 109 1.81 16.96 0.92
N PHE A 110 2.23 15.90 0.23
CA PHE A 110 1.72 15.59 -1.12
C PHE A 110 0.24 15.21 -1.09
N GLY A 111 -0.53 15.74 -2.04
CA GLY A 111 -1.90 15.29 -2.29
C GLY A 111 -1.96 13.82 -2.74
N CYS A 112 -3.02 13.12 -2.35
CA CYS A 112 -3.31 11.75 -2.71
C CYS A 112 -4.67 11.65 -3.42
N ASN A 113 -4.79 10.70 -4.36
CA ASN A 113 -6.02 10.48 -5.11
C ASN A 113 -7.18 9.96 -4.24
N CYS A 114 -6.92 9.52 -3.01
CA CYS A 114 -7.96 9.20 -2.04
C CYS A 114 -8.65 10.44 -1.45
N GLY A 115 -8.21 11.66 -1.80
CA GLY A 115 -8.75 12.93 -1.30
C GLY A 115 -8.04 13.48 -0.07
N LEU A 116 -7.06 12.74 0.48
CA LEU A 116 -6.25 13.17 1.63
C LEU A 116 -4.88 13.70 1.20
N THR A 117 -4.13 14.25 2.16
CA THR A 117 -2.74 14.71 1.97
C THR A 117 -1.79 13.94 2.88
N GLY A 118 -0.54 13.78 2.44
CA GLY A 118 0.51 13.15 3.24
C GLY A 118 0.38 11.64 3.39
N CYS A 119 -0.40 10.98 2.52
CA CYS A 119 -0.50 9.52 2.50
C CYS A 119 0.88 8.88 2.28
N PHE A 120 1.17 7.83 3.03
CA PHE A 120 2.42 7.08 3.00
C PHE A 120 2.85 6.66 1.59
N GLU A 121 1.91 6.21 0.74
CA GLU A 121 2.14 5.88 -0.66
C GLU A 121 2.85 7.00 -1.44
N ARG A 122 2.52 8.26 -1.16
CA ARG A 122 3.07 9.43 -1.86
C ARG A 122 4.54 9.68 -1.57
N TYR A 123 5.15 8.90 -0.67
CA TYR A 123 6.57 8.97 -0.33
C TYR A 123 7.30 7.68 -0.65
N VAL A 124 6.64 6.52 -0.51
CA VAL A 124 7.31 5.21 -0.63
C VAL A 124 7.12 4.51 -1.98
N SER A 125 6.08 4.87 -2.74
CA SER A 125 5.94 4.36 -4.11
C SER A 125 7.07 4.89 -5.00
N GLY A 126 7.34 4.26 -6.14
CA GLY A 126 8.33 4.75 -7.09
C GLY A 126 8.03 6.18 -7.57
N SER A 127 6.75 6.50 -7.79
CA SER A 127 6.33 7.87 -8.13
C SER A 127 6.50 8.84 -6.96
N GLY A 128 6.27 8.37 -5.73
CA GLY A 128 6.47 9.13 -4.50
C GLY A 128 7.94 9.42 -4.20
N LEU A 129 8.82 8.42 -4.34
CA LEU A 129 10.26 8.59 -4.19
C LEU A 129 10.82 9.59 -5.22
N LEU A 130 10.31 9.57 -6.45
CA LEU A 130 10.66 10.59 -7.44
C LEU A 130 10.11 11.98 -7.13
N ALA A 131 8.89 12.06 -6.59
CA ALA A 131 8.36 13.34 -6.13
C ALA A 131 9.22 13.92 -4.99
N LEU A 132 9.68 13.07 -4.08
CA LEU A 132 10.60 13.44 -3.01
C LEU A 132 11.98 13.87 -3.55
N SER A 133 12.53 13.12 -4.50
CA SER A 133 13.77 13.47 -5.22
C SER A 133 13.67 14.87 -5.84
N ARG A 134 12.56 15.17 -6.51
CA ARG A 134 12.30 16.50 -7.11
C ARG A 134 12.14 17.60 -6.06
N HIS A 135 11.47 17.33 -4.94
CA HIS A 135 11.34 18.29 -3.83
C HIS A 135 12.71 18.75 -3.32
N PHE A 136 13.68 17.83 -3.23
CA PHE A 136 15.05 18.14 -2.84
C PHE A 136 15.98 18.49 -4.03
N ALA A 137 15.43 18.80 -5.21
CA ALA A 137 16.15 19.20 -6.41
C ALA A 137 17.20 18.19 -6.93
N HIS A 138 17.01 16.90 -6.68
CA HIS A 138 17.88 15.86 -7.23
C HIS A 138 17.53 15.56 -8.71
N PRO A 139 18.51 15.44 -9.62
CA PRO A 139 18.29 15.45 -11.08
C PRO A 139 17.85 14.10 -11.68
N ALA A 140 17.69 13.04 -10.88
CA ALA A 140 17.31 11.72 -11.39
C ALA A 140 15.98 11.76 -12.16
N ALA A 141 15.99 11.23 -13.38
CA ALA A 141 14.81 11.15 -14.23
C ALA A 141 13.83 10.05 -13.77
N ASP A 142 14.36 8.96 -13.22
CA ASP A 142 13.59 7.80 -12.76
C ASP A 142 14.23 7.11 -11.54
N VAL A 143 13.53 6.14 -10.97
CA VAL A 143 13.98 5.42 -9.75
C VAL A 143 15.28 4.66 -10.00
N PRO A 144 15.46 3.92 -11.13
CA PRO A 144 16.74 3.29 -11.45
C PRO A 144 17.92 4.28 -11.47
N ALA A 145 17.76 5.46 -12.07
CA ALA A 145 18.79 6.50 -12.08
C ALA A 145 19.11 7.00 -10.67
N LEU A 146 18.09 7.25 -9.85
CA LEU A 146 18.28 7.62 -8.44
C LEU A 146 19.05 6.54 -7.66
N VAL A 147 18.72 5.27 -7.87
CA VAL A 147 19.42 4.14 -7.24
C VAL A 147 20.86 4.02 -7.75
N ALA A 148 21.12 4.32 -9.02
CA ALA A 148 22.48 4.37 -9.56
C ALA A 148 23.30 5.48 -8.89
N CYS A 149 22.74 6.69 -8.73
CA CYS A 149 23.36 7.78 -7.99
C CYS A 149 23.66 7.39 -6.54
N TYR A 150 22.70 6.75 -5.85
CA TYR A 150 22.89 6.23 -4.50
C TYR A 150 24.08 5.26 -4.42
N ARG A 151 24.15 4.29 -5.34
CA ARG A 151 25.25 3.30 -5.41
C ARG A 151 26.59 3.93 -5.75
N ALA A 152 26.60 5.02 -6.51
CA ALA A 152 27.80 5.79 -6.85
C ALA A 152 28.28 6.70 -5.70
N GLY A 153 27.51 6.80 -4.60
CA GLY A 153 27.89 7.60 -3.44
C GLY A 153 27.42 9.04 -3.50
N ASP A 154 26.46 9.40 -4.36
CA ASP A 154 25.90 10.75 -4.40
C ASP A 154 25.28 11.11 -3.03
N ALA A 155 25.73 12.21 -2.45
CA ALA A 155 25.37 12.59 -1.08
C ALA A 155 23.87 12.88 -0.93
N LEU A 156 23.24 13.45 -1.96
CA LEU A 156 21.82 13.78 -1.92
C LEU A 156 20.97 12.52 -2.13
N ALA A 157 21.37 11.61 -3.02
CA ALA A 157 20.74 10.30 -3.18
C ALA A 157 20.86 9.46 -1.90
N GLN A 158 22.00 9.49 -1.20
CA GLN A 158 22.16 8.86 0.11
C GLN A 158 21.19 9.45 1.14
N ARG A 159 21.11 10.78 1.24
CA ARG A 159 20.16 11.46 2.13
C ARG A 159 18.72 11.09 1.81
N LEU A 160 18.34 11.07 0.54
CA LEU A 160 17.00 10.68 0.07
C LEU A 160 16.68 9.23 0.48
N MET A 161 17.63 8.31 0.32
CA MET A 161 17.46 6.92 0.74
C MET A 161 17.36 6.78 2.26
N THR A 162 18.09 7.57 3.05
CA THR A 162 17.90 7.63 4.51
C THR A 162 16.49 8.07 4.87
N ILE A 163 15.99 9.15 4.26
CA ILE A 163 14.62 9.64 4.49
C ILE A 163 13.60 8.55 4.13
N TYR A 164 13.76 7.93 2.98
CA TYR A 164 12.89 6.85 2.49
C TYR A 164 12.84 5.66 3.48
N VAL A 165 14.01 5.22 3.97
CA VAL A 165 14.11 4.14 4.96
C VAL A 165 13.48 4.53 6.29
N ASP A 166 13.69 5.76 6.77
CA ASP A 166 13.09 6.26 8.01
C ASP A 166 11.55 6.28 7.92
N ILE A 167 11.01 6.73 6.78
CA ILE A 167 9.56 6.73 6.53
C ILE A 167 9.03 5.28 6.57
N LEU A 168 9.66 4.36 5.82
CA LEU A 168 9.30 2.94 5.84
C LEU A 168 9.34 2.33 7.24
N ALA A 169 10.45 2.55 7.96
CA ALA A 169 10.67 2.01 9.29
C ALA A 169 9.66 2.54 10.31
N SER A 170 9.31 3.82 10.24
CA SER A 170 8.30 4.42 11.11
C SER A 170 6.94 3.74 11.00
N ARG A 171 6.66 3.15 9.84
CA ARG A 171 5.41 2.45 9.55
C ARG A 171 5.47 0.99 9.97
N ALA A 172 6.55 0.30 9.61
CA ALA A 172 6.79 -1.08 10.03
C ALA A 172 6.79 -1.21 11.57
N GLY A 173 7.45 -0.28 12.28
CA GLY A 173 7.46 -0.26 13.75
C GLY A 173 6.08 -0.07 14.38
N ARG A 174 5.16 0.67 13.74
CA ARG A 174 3.77 0.80 14.22
C ARG A 174 2.96 -0.47 13.99
N LEU A 175 3.22 -1.20 12.91
CA LEU A 175 2.54 -2.47 12.61
C LEU A 175 2.91 -3.55 13.64
N THR A 176 4.19 -3.67 13.98
CA THR A 176 4.66 -4.65 14.96
C THR A 176 4.23 -4.29 16.39
N ALA A 177 4.26 -3.01 16.76
CA ALA A 177 3.79 -2.55 18.08
C ALA A 177 2.28 -2.73 18.29
N ALA A 178 1.49 -2.75 17.21
CA ALA A 178 0.05 -3.02 17.26
C ALA A 178 -0.27 -4.53 17.35
N ALA A 179 0.61 -5.40 16.85
CA ALA A 179 0.41 -6.86 16.86
C ALA A 179 0.78 -7.54 18.19
N GLY A 180 1.42 -6.81 19.12
CA GLY A 180 1.87 -7.33 20.43
C GLY A 180 0.94 -7.02 21.61
N ARG A 181 -0.31 -6.62 21.35
CA ARG A 181 -1.37 -6.44 22.36
C ARG A 181 -2.52 -7.38 22.05
#